data_AF-A0A135T826-F1
#
_entry.id   AF-A0A135T826-F1
#
_cell.length_a   1.000
_cell.length_b   1.000
_cell.length_c   1.000
_cell.angle_alpha   90.00
_cell.angle_beta   90.00
_cell.angle_gamma   90.00
#
_symmetry.space_group_name_H-M   'P 1'
#
loop_
_entity.id
_entity.type
_entity.pdbx_description
1 polymer ?
#
loop_
_entity_poly.entity_id
_entity_poly.type
_entity_poly.pdbx_seq_one_letter_code
_entity_poly.pdbx_strand_id
1 'polypeptide(L)'
;MPSSIWALAAAVAPAFVNAATLADVCTTAHAQEALPASDFIPGITIDASSVVTSVVSNASVSSEWYPSATIEYCNVTFAYSHDGLTGDKVHVTYWVPSPDAFQNRYVSTGGGGLAINSGSQYIPTGIIVGAVSGITDGGFGDFNTQWDAVFLAANGTVNWQSVYMFGYQAHNELATLGKEFTKKFYSVAADQKIYSYYQGCSEGGREGWSQAQRFADQFDGLAIGAPAFRYGQQQVNHLTANVMEQTRNYFPPSCELEKILNMTIAACDPLDGKTDGVIARSDLCKNTFDFNTTIGQAYSCAAKAASTGPGFPTPASPAQNGTVTTEAATLVKDYYDGLHDSTGKRVYLNYQPGSAFSDATASFDEATQTWGLSISGLGGEWVARYLQLRDTSDLGTLANVTADTLRDWMLYGMNKYADSLQTTHPDLSGIQSGGGKILHIHGEQDDSIPAASSVHYYESVRSIMFPGQGFNESGAAMDEFYRLYLVPGGAHCGANSNQPGGGWPQTTLQTVIEWVEKDAAPATLNNTGVGIDTLCRWPMRPLWSNDGASFDCVYDQASIDSWMYTFDAFKMPVY
;
A
#
# COMPACT_ATOMS: atom_id res chain seq x y z
N MET A 1 -28.89 -57.48 -63.27
CA MET A 1 -27.59 -56.79 -63.17
C MET A 1 -27.85 -55.36 -62.69
N PRO A 2 -27.62 -55.04 -61.41
CA PRO A 2 -27.80 -53.68 -60.92
C PRO A 2 -26.51 -52.87 -61.09
N SER A 3 -26.66 -51.67 -61.62
CA SER A 3 -25.60 -50.67 -61.82
C SER A 3 -25.35 -49.91 -60.52
N SER A 4 -24.16 -50.07 -59.94
CA SER A 4 -23.72 -49.44 -58.71
C SER A 4 -23.37 -47.96 -58.89
N ILE A 5 -23.96 -47.12 -58.04
CA ILE A 5 -23.64 -45.72 -57.81
C ILE A 5 -22.34 -45.64 -56.99
N TRP A 6 -21.33 -44.91 -57.48
CA TRP A 6 -20.16 -44.54 -56.69
C TRP A 6 -20.39 -43.17 -56.05
N ALA A 7 -20.58 -43.15 -54.73
CA ALA A 7 -20.50 -41.94 -53.92
C ALA A 7 -19.06 -41.82 -53.39
N LEU A 8 -18.35 -40.75 -53.76
CA LEU A 8 -17.10 -40.36 -53.09
C LEU A 8 -17.46 -39.80 -51.71
N ALA A 9 -17.13 -40.53 -50.65
CA ALA A 9 -17.09 -39.98 -49.29
C ALA A 9 -15.72 -39.31 -49.09
N ALA A 10 -15.69 -37.98 -48.98
CA ALA A 10 -14.51 -37.26 -48.53
C ALA A 10 -14.33 -37.51 -47.02
N ALA A 11 -13.26 -38.21 -46.65
CA ALA A 11 -12.87 -38.38 -45.25
C ALA A 11 -12.30 -37.05 -44.74
N VAL A 12 -13.07 -36.34 -43.91
CA VAL A 12 -12.56 -35.21 -43.12
C VAL A 12 -11.81 -35.81 -41.93
N ALA A 13 -10.47 -35.77 -41.98
CA ALA A 13 -9.65 -36.08 -40.81
C ALA A 13 -9.88 -34.98 -39.74
N PRO A 14 -10.07 -35.33 -38.46
CA PRO A 14 -10.10 -34.33 -37.40
C PRO A 14 -8.72 -33.69 -37.31
N ALA A 15 -8.64 -32.39 -37.61
CA ALA A 15 -7.46 -31.61 -37.28
C ALA A 15 -7.37 -31.54 -35.75
N PHE A 16 -6.37 -32.20 -35.17
CA PHE A 16 -5.98 -31.96 -33.79
C PHE A 16 -5.44 -30.53 -33.73
N VAL A 17 -6.25 -29.58 -33.27
CA VAL A 17 -5.76 -28.25 -32.90
C VAL A 17 -4.98 -28.44 -31.60
N ASN A 18 -3.65 -28.49 -31.68
CA ASN A 18 -2.84 -28.38 -30.48
C ASN A 18 -3.07 -27.00 -29.89
N ALA A 19 -3.50 -26.92 -28.62
CA ALA A 19 -3.51 -25.66 -27.89
C ALA A 19 -2.07 -25.12 -27.82
N ALA A 20 -1.90 -23.83 -28.07
CA ALA A 20 -0.59 -23.19 -28.01
C ALA A 20 -0.03 -23.29 -26.59
N THR A 21 1.22 -23.72 -26.47
CA THR A 21 1.93 -23.76 -25.19
C THR A 21 2.47 -22.38 -24.82
N LEU A 22 2.89 -22.20 -23.56
CA LEU A 22 3.57 -20.97 -23.13
C LEU A 22 4.81 -20.66 -23.98
N ALA A 23 5.58 -21.68 -24.36
CA ALA A 23 6.76 -21.52 -25.20
C ALA A 23 6.42 -21.09 -26.63
N ASP A 24 5.27 -21.52 -27.17
CA ASP A 24 4.83 -21.14 -28.52
C ASP A 24 4.47 -19.66 -28.60
N VAL A 25 3.86 -19.11 -27.53
CA VAL A 25 3.46 -17.70 -27.47
C VAL A 25 4.55 -16.79 -26.90
N CYS A 26 5.53 -17.32 -26.16
CA CYS A 26 6.61 -16.54 -25.57
C CYS A 26 7.77 -16.31 -26.55
N THR A 27 7.48 -15.59 -27.64
CA THR A 27 8.49 -15.21 -28.63
C THR A 27 8.50 -13.71 -28.85
N THR A 28 9.66 -13.15 -29.18
CA THR A 28 9.80 -11.72 -29.53
C THR A 28 8.86 -11.34 -30.67
N ALA A 29 8.70 -12.20 -31.69
CA ALA A 29 7.82 -11.92 -32.82
C ALA A 29 6.35 -11.82 -32.38
N HIS A 30 5.86 -12.79 -31.60
CA HIS A 30 4.48 -12.76 -31.09
C HIS A 30 4.23 -11.55 -30.18
N ALA A 31 5.17 -11.24 -29.29
CA ALA A 31 5.08 -10.06 -28.43
C ALA A 31 5.11 -8.75 -29.22
N GLN A 32 5.91 -8.64 -30.29
CA GLN A 32 5.94 -7.47 -31.18
C GLN A 32 4.63 -7.29 -31.94
N GLU A 33 4.04 -8.38 -32.45
CA GLU A 33 2.73 -8.35 -33.12
C GLU A 33 1.60 -7.96 -32.14
N ALA A 34 1.75 -8.31 -30.87
CA ALA A 34 0.82 -7.95 -29.80
C ALA A 34 0.95 -6.51 -29.30
N LEU A 35 1.95 -5.73 -29.74
CA LEU A 35 2.09 -4.35 -29.30
C LEU A 35 0.87 -3.49 -29.73
N PRO A 36 0.46 -2.52 -28.90
CA PRO A 36 -0.51 -1.51 -29.30
C PRO A 36 -0.09 -0.77 -30.59
N ALA A 37 -1.06 -0.20 -31.30
CA ALA A 37 -0.75 0.61 -32.49
C ALA A 37 0.07 1.85 -32.11
N SER A 38 0.86 2.39 -33.04
CA SER A 38 1.75 3.54 -32.76
C SER A 38 1.03 4.82 -32.34
N ASP A 39 -0.27 4.94 -32.64
CA ASP A 39 -1.13 6.06 -32.29
C ASP A 39 -2.13 5.71 -31.17
N PHE A 40 -1.96 4.55 -30.50
CA PHE A 40 -2.89 4.07 -29.48
C PHE A 40 -2.99 5.00 -28.27
N ILE A 41 -1.85 5.52 -27.79
CA ILE A 41 -1.81 6.58 -26.78
C ILE A 41 -1.20 7.82 -27.45
N PRO A 42 -1.93 8.94 -27.54
CA PRO A 42 -1.41 10.15 -28.16
C PRO A 42 -0.11 10.62 -27.49
N GLY A 43 0.92 10.88 -28.29
CA GLY A 43 2.22 11.36 -27.82
C GLY A 43 3.13 10.30 -27.22
N ILE A 44 2.81 9.00 -27.38
CA ILE A 44 3.68 7.90 -27.00
C ILE A 44 4.15 7.15 -28.25
N THR A 45 5.46 6.93 -28.34
CA THR A 45 6.09 6.05 -29.34
C THR A 45 6.61 4.79 -28.67
N ILE A 46 6.08 3.62 -29.06
CA ILE A 46 6.56 2.31 -28.57
C ILE A 46 7.79 1.88 -29.36
N ASP A 47 8.87 1.53 -28.67
CA ASP A 47 10.08 0.97 -29.28
C ASP A 47 9.92 -0.55 -29.45
N ALA A 48 9.34 -0.97 -30.57
CA ALA A 48 9.17 -2.39 -30.89
C ALA A 48 10.50 -3.16 -30.97
N SER A 49 11.63 -2.48 -31.21
CA SER A 49 12.95 -3.12 -31.24
C SER A 49 13.50 -3.45 -29.86
N SER A 50 12.93 -2.85 -28.80
CA SER A 50 13.28 -3.10 -27.41
C SER A 50 12.62 -4.33 -26.78
N VAL A 51 11.74 -5.01 -27.51
CA VAL A 51 10.99 -6.18 -26.99
C VAL A 51 11.96 -7.30 -26.64
N VAL A 52 11.94 -7.72 -25.38
CA VAL A 52 12.66 -8.89 -24.86
C VAL A 52 11.64 -9.85 -24.26
N THR A 53 11.77 -11.14 -24.59
CA THR A 53 10.92 -12.21 -24.05
C THR A 53 11.75 -13.29 -23.40
N SER A 54 11.29 -13.84 -22.28
CA SER A 54 11.90 -15.01 -21.65
C SER A 54 10.87 -15.89 -20.96
N VAL A 55 10.96 -17.20 -21.18
CA VAL A 55 10.14 -18.18 -20.45
C VAL A 55 10.76 -18.42 -19.08
N VAL A 56 9.94 -18.35 -18.05
CA VAL A 56 10.28 -18.76 -16.69
C VAL A 56 9.37 -19.91 -16.29
N SER A 57 9.97 -21.03 -15.91
CA SER A 57 9.26 -22.25 -15.51
C SER A 57 9.61 -22.63 -14.08
N ASN A 58 8.66 -23.21 -13.35
CA ASN A 58 8.85 -23.72 -11.98
C ASN A 58 9.37 -22.66 -11.00
N ALA A 59 8.90 -21.41 -11.12
CA ALA A 59 9.26 -20.35 -10.18
C ALA A 59 8.43 -20.50 -8.89
N SER A 60 9.10 -20.73 -7.76
CA SER A 60 8.46 -20.69 -6.45
C SER A 60 8.34 -19.26 -5.95
N VAL A 61 7.13 -18.85 -5.60
CA VAL A 61 6.81 -17.50 -5.12
C VAL A 61 6.00 -17.58 -3.83
N SER A 62 6.18 -16.59 -2.96
CA SER A 62 5.39 -16.40 -1.74
C SER A 62 5.41 -14.92 -1.34
N SER A 63 4.33 -14.42 -0.73
CA SER A 63 4.23 -13.04 -0.24
C SER A 63 3.18 -12.96 0.87
N GLU A 64 3.14 -11.84 1.59
CA GLU A 64 1.99 -11.50 2.44
C GLU A 64 0.73 -11.26 1.60
N TRP A 65 0.84 -11.08 0.28
CA TRP A 65 -0.27 -10.67 -0.59
C TRP A 65 -0.74 -11.74 -1.58
N TYR A 66 -0.19 -12.95 -1.47
CA TYR A 66 -0.67 -14.13 -2.17
C TYR A 66 -0.08 -15.39 -1.52
N PRO A 67 -0.81 -16.52 -1.52
CA PRO A 67 -0.30 -17.77 -0.97
C PRO A 67 0.91 -18.27 -1.77
N SER A 68 1.72 -19.11 -1.13
CA SER A 68 2.84 -19.77 -1.80
C SER A 68 2.35 -20.55 -3.02
N ALA A 69 3.01 -20.35 -4.16
CA ALA A 69 2.65 -20.97 -5.42
C ALA A 69 3.90 -21.33 -6.22
N THR A 70 3.76 -22.29 -7.13
CA THR A 70 4.72 -22.52 -8.21
C THR A 70 4.08 -22.06 -9.50
N ILE A 71 4.73 -21.14 -10.19
CA ILE A 71 4.20 -20.50 -11.39
C ILE A 71 5.13 -20.70 -12.58
N GLU A 72 4.55 -20.59 -13.78
CA GLU A 72 5.26 -20.43 -15.03
C GLU A 72 4.67 -19.24 -15.79
N TYR A 73 5.52 -18.48 -16.48
CA TYR A 73 5.10 -17.28 -17.20
C TYR A 73 6.11 -16.91 -18.28
N CYS A 74 5.64 -16.14 -19.26
CA CYS A 74 6.48 -15.43 -20.20
C CYS A 74 6.71 -14.03 -19.66
N ASN A 75 7.96 -13.67 -19.38
CA ASN A 75 8.33 -12.30 -19.11
C ASN A 75 8.49 -11.56 -20.46
N VAL A 76 7.72 -10.50 -20.65
CA VAL A 76 7.79 -9.61 -21.82
C VAL A 76 8.12 -8.20 -21.33
N THR A 77 9.28 -7.67 -21.73
CA THR A 77 9.69 -6.29 -21.43
C THR A 77 9.81 -5.51 -22.73
N PHE A 78 9.32 -4.28 -22.75
CA PHE A 78 9.58 -3.33 -23.83
C PHE A 78 9.56 -1.90 -23.29
N ALA A 79 10.01 -0.96 -24.12
CA ALA A 79 10.06 0.45 -23.79
C ALA A 79 9.17 1.30 -24.69
N TYR A 80 8.77 2.46 -24.18
CA TYR A 80 8.17 3.54 -24.95
C TYR A 80 8.82 4.88 -24.56
N SER A 81 8.55 5.92 -25.34
CA SER A 81 8.97 7.30 -25.03
C SER A 81 7.84 8.27 -25.32
N HIS A 82 7.87 9.42 -24.66
CA HIS A 82 6.98 10.54 -24.90
C HIS A 82 7.53 11.44 -26.01
N ASP A 83 6.70 11.71 -27.01
CA ASP A 83 7.06 12.52 -28.17
C ASP A 83 7.47 13.94 -27.74
N GLY A 84 8.63 14.38 -28.24
CA GLY A 84 9.18 15.71 -27.92
C GLY A 84 10.02 15.77 -26.64
N LEU A 85 10.13 14.68 -25.85
CA LEU A 85 11.05 14.59 -24.72
C LEU A 85 12.35 13.90 -25.12
N THR A 86 13.46 14.65 -25.09
CA THR A 86 14.77 14.12 -25.52
C THR A 86 15.32 13.15 -24.47
N GLY A 87 15.63 11.92 -24.91
CA GLY A 87 16.22 10.90 -24.05
C GLY A 87 15.23 10.20 -23.11
N ASP A 88 13.94 10.49 -23.25
CA ASP A 88 12.88 9.82 -22.51
C ASP A 88 12.80 8.34 -22.92
N LYS A 89 12.73 7.45 -21.92
CA LYS A 89 12.56 6.02 -22.13
C LYS A 89 11.96 5.41 -20.88
N VAL A 90 10.76 4.86 -21.01
CA VAL A 90 10.01 4.19 -19.94
C VAL A 90 9.92 2.71 -20.26
N HIS A 91 10.32 1.86 -19.33
CA HIS A 91 10.20 0.41 -19.47
C HIS A 91 8.93 -0.09 -18.78
N VAL A 92 8.27 -1.04 -19.44
CA VAL A 92 7.20 -1.85 -18.87
C VAL A 92 7.56 -3.32 -18.98
N THR A 93 7.22 -4.08 -17.95
CA THR A 93 7.34 -5.54 -17.94
C THR A 93 5.96 -6.13 -17.67
N TYR A 94 5.57 -7.09 -18.51
CA TYR A 94 4.38 -7.92 -18.33
C TYR A 94 4.79 -9.37 -18.12
N TRP A 95 4.32 -9.98 -17.04
CA TRP A 95 4.32 -11.43 -16.88
C TRP A 95 3.03 -11.98 -17.47
N VAL A 96 3.17 -12.90 -18.41
CA VAL A 96 2.08 -13.42 -19.23
C VAL A 96 1.91 -14.92 -18.93
N PRO A 97 0.72 -15.37 -18.47
CA PRO A 97 0.49 -16.78 -18.15
C PRO A 97 0.41 -17.65 -19.42
N SER A 98 0.39 -18.96 -19.25
CA SER A 98 0.11 -19.88 -20.36
C SER A 98 -1.30 -19.64 -20.94
N PRO A 99 -1.54 -19.89 -22.24
CA PRO A 99 -2.85 -19.67 -22.85
C PRO A 99 -4.01 -20.42 -22.18
N ASP A 100 -3.76 -21.58 -21.59
CA ASP A 100 -4.76 -22.37 -20.85
C ASP A 100 -5.01 -21.87 -19.42
N ALA A 101 -4.08 -21.10 -18.85
CA ALA A 101 -4.24 -20.48 -17.53
C ALA A 101 -4.87 -19.08 -17.58
N PHE A 102 -4.82 -18.40 -18.74
CA PHE A 102 -5.34 -17.05 -18.90
C PHE A 102 -6.88 -16.97 -18.71
N GLN A 103 -7.32 -16.03 -17.87
CA GLN A 103 -8.72 -15.86 -17.46
C GLN A 103 -9.37 -14.57 -17.98
N ASN A 104 -8.87 -13.99 -19.08
CA ASN A 104 -9.30 -12.66 -19.57
C ASN A 104 -9.09 -11.54 -18.54
N ARG A 105 -7.98 -11.59 -17.81
CA ARG A 105 -7.65 -10.63 -16.75
C ARG A 105 -6.34 -9.91 -17.02
N TYR A 106 -6.29 -8.65 -16.61
CA TYR A 106 -5.09 -7.83 -16.53
C TYR A 106 -4.94 -7.32 -15.10
N VAL A 107 -3.71 -7.30 -14.58
CA VAL A 107 -3.37 -6.81 -13.24
C VAL A 107 -2.22 -5.81 -13.35
N SER A 108 -2.37 -4.62 -12.78
CA SER A 108 -1.25 -3.71 -12.48
C SER A 108 -0.85 -3.83 -11.01
N THR A 109 0.45 -3.70 -10.72
CA THR A 109 0.94 -3.69 -9.34
C THR A 109 1.72 -2.43 -9.00
N GLY A 110 1.59 -1.97 -7.76
CA GLY A 110 2.23 -0.75 -7.26
C GLY A 110 3.64 -0.93 -6.71
N GLY A 111 4.16 0.18 -6.20
CA GLY A 111 5.46 0.32 -5.56
C GLY A 111 5.43 0.39 -4.03
N GLY A 112 6.50 0.97 -3.47
CA GLY A 112 6.75 1.05 -2.03
C GLY A 112 7.81 2.10 -1.70
N GLY A 113 7.58 2.93 -0.67
CA GLY A 113 8.48 4.02 -0.32
C GLY A 113 8.62 5.03 -1.47
N LEU A 114 9.80 5.09 -2.08
CA LEU A 114 10.11 5.96 -3.23
C LEU A 114 10.28 5.15 -4.54
N ALA A 115 10.07 3.83 -4.49
CA ALA A 115 10.04 2.97 -5.66
C ALA A 115 8.64 2.94 -6.27
N ILE A 116 8.54 3.08 -7.60
CA ILE A 116 7.26 3.04 -8.34
C ILE A 116 6.74 1.61 -8.59
N ASN A 117 7.56 0.60 -8.31
CA ASN A 117 7.20 -0.81 -8.39
C ASN A 117 7.90 -1.60 -7.27
N SER A 118 7.34 -2.76 -6.92
CA SER A 118 7.96 -3.69 -5.94
C SER A 118 8.43 -5.00 -6.57
N GLY A 119 8.70 -5.01 -7.89
CA GLY A 119 9.20 -6.16 -8.62
C GLY A 119 8.45 -7.46 -8.32
N SER A 120 9.20 -8.48 -7.90
CA SER A 120 8.68 -9.83 -7.61
C SER A 120 7.81 -9.95 -6.36
N GLN A 121 7.65 -8.89 -5.55
CA GLN A 121 6.79 -8.92 -4.36
C GLN A 121 5.29 -8.96 -4.69
N TYR A 122 4.88 -8.32 -5.79
CA TYR A 122 3.47 -8.21 -6.18
C TYR A 122 3.18 -8.78 -7.55
N ILE A 123 4.08 -8.64 -8.54
CA ILE A 123 3.80 -9.09 -9.91
C ILE A 123 3.36 -10.57 -10.03
N PRO A 124 3.78 -11.54 -9.17
CA PRO A 124 3.30 -12.92 -9.25
C PRO A 124 1.79 -13.07 -9.01
N THR A 125 1.17 -12.12 -8.30
CA THR A 125 -0.27 -12.17 -7.96
C THR A 125 -1.13 -12.32 -9.22
N GLY A 126 -0.77 -11.64 -10.31
CA GLY A 126 -1.50 -11.72 -11.57
C GLY A 126 -1.43 -13.11 -12.18
N ILE A 127 -0.25 -13.74 -12.21
CA ILE A 127 -0.10 -15.11 -12.72
C ILE A 127 -0.94 -16.11 -11.91
N ILE A 128 -0.94 -15.96 -10.58
CA ILE A 128 -1.72 -16.83 -9.67
C ILE A 128 -3.23 -16.74 -9.97
N VAL A 129 -3.73 -15.56 -10.35
CA VAL A 129 -5.14 -15.35 -10.69
C VAL A 129 -5.43 -15.45 -12.19
N GLY A 130 -4.49 -15.93 -13.01
CA GLY A 130 -4.65 -16.12 -14.45
C GLY A 130 -4.72 -14.82 -15.26
N ALA A 131 -4.04 -13.77 -14.80
CA ALA A 131 -3.95 -12.47 -15.43
C ALA A 131 -2.56 -12.21 -16.06
N VAL A 132 -2.53 -11.37 -17.08
CA VAL A 132 -1.30 -10.66 -17.44
C VAL A 132 -1.00 -9.63 -16.36
N SER A 133 0.20 -9.65 -15.79
CA SER A 133 0.58 -8.83 -14.63
C SER A 133 1.68 -7.83 -14.99
N GLY A 134 1.51 -6.55 -14.69
CA GLY A 134 2.39 -5.47 -15.16
C GLY A 134 3.09 -4.65 -14.09
N ILE A 135 4.34 -4.24 -14.36
CA ILE A 135 5.11 -3.20 -13.64
C ILE A 135 5.74 -2.19 -14.60
N THR A 136 6.05 -1.00 -14.11
CA THR A 136 6.78 0.07 -14.84
C THR A 136 8.00 0.55 -14.04
N ASP A 137 9.01 1.09 -14.73
CA ASP A 137 10.13 1.81 -14.10
C ASP A 137 9.89 3.32 -14.00
N GLY A 138 8.74 3.83 -14.48
CA GLY A 138 8.41 5.26 -14.47
C GLY A 138 9.31 6.15 -15.33
N GLY A 139 10.19 5.58 -16.14
CA GLY A 139 11.23 6.32 -16.86
C GLY A 139 12.41 6.74 -16.00
N PHE A 140 12.61 6.06 -14.86
CA PHE A 140 13.68 6.42 -13.91
C PHE A 140 15.05 5.84 -14.30
N GLY A 141 15.09 5.03 -15.36
CA GLY A 141 16.32 4.48 -15.96
C GLY A 141 16.32 2.95 -15.93
N ASP A 142 15.93 2.36 -14.79
CA ASP A 142 15.69 0.93 -14.64
C ASP A 142 14.69 0.65 -13.50
N PHE A 143 14.23 -0.61 -13.41
CA PHE A 143 13.23 -1.04 -12.42
C PHE A 143 13.68 -0.95 -10.95
N ASN A 144 14.97 -0.72 -10.67
CA ASN A 144 15.52 -0.58 -9.31
C ASN A 144 15.79 0.89 -8.93
N THR A 145 15.72 1.81 -9.89
CA THR A 145 15.94 3.23 -9.65
C THR A 145 14.69 3.84 -9.03
N GLN A 146 14.85 4.44 -7.84
CA GLN A 146 13.76 5.08 -7.12
C GLN A 146 13.58 6.54 -7.55
N TRP A 147 12.42 7.11 -7.23
CA TRP A 147 12.05 8.46 -7.61
C TRP A 147 13.02 9.52 -7.06
N ASP A 148 13.58 9.26 -5.88
CA ASP A 148 14.49 10.16 -5.18
C ASP A 148 15.75 10.48 -6.00
N ALA A 149 16.26 9.49 -6.75
CA ALA A 149 17.42 9.60 -7.62
C ALA A 149 17.18 10.47 -8.87
N VAL A 150 15.92 10.68 -9.24
CA VAL A 150 15.52 11.39 -10.48
C VAL A 150 14.59 12.59 -10.22
N PHE A 151 14.33 12.93 -8.96
CA PHE A 151 13.47 14.03 -8.56
C PHE A 151 14.08 15.40 -8.88
N LEU A 152 15.38 15.59 -8.61
CA LEU A 152 16.09 16.83 -8.95
C LEU A 152 16.70 16.73 -10.34
N ALA A 153 16.46 17.75 -11.16
CA ALA A 153 17.23 17.96 -12.39
C ALA A 153 18.65 18.43 -12.04
N ALA A 154 19.59 18.29 -12.99
CA ALA A 154 21.00 18.65 -12.79
C ALA A 154 21.23 20.12 -12.38
N ASN A 155 20.27 21.01 -12.63
CA ASN A 155 20.31 22.41 -12.21
C ASN A 155 19.73 22.67 -10.80
N GLY A 156 19.38 21.61 -10.05
CA GLY A 156 18.79 21.68 -8.71
C GLY A 156 17.30 22.03 -8.67
N THR A 157 16.62 22.10 -9.83
CA THR A 157 15.17 22.32 -9.89
C THR A 157 14.40 20.99 -9.93
N VAL A 158 13.09 21.04 -9.68
CA VAL A 158 12.23 19.85 -9.75
C VAL A 158 12.15 19.33 -11.18
N ASN A 159 12.43 18.04 -11.36
CA ASN A 159 12.08 17.30 -12.56
C ASN A 159 10.58 16.95 -12.53
N TRP A 160 9.72 17.87 -12.96
CA TRP A 160 8.27 17.67 -12.88
C TRP A 160 7.77 16.45 -13.67
N GLN A 161 8.48 16.05 -14.73
CA GLN A 161 8.14 14.82 -15.45
C GLN A 161 8.23 13.60 -14.51
N SER A 162 9.31 13.46 -13.73
CA SER A 162 9.42 12.33 -12.79
C SER A 162 8.37 12.39 -11.69
N VAL A 163 7.96 13.60 -11.26
CA VAL A 163 6.86 13.79 -10.30
C VAL A 163 5.54 13.27 -10.86
N TYR A 164 5.21 13.58 -12.12
CA TYR A 164 3.97 13.10 -12.74
C TYR A 164 4.01 11.61 -13.02
N MET A 165 5.15 11.09 -13.47
CA MET A 165 5.36 9.65 -13.69
C MET A 165 5.16 8.86 -12.39
N PHE A 166 5.77 9.29 -11.28
CA PHE A 166 5.56 8.70 -9.96
C PHE A 166 4.13 8.88 -9.45
N GLY A 167 3.58 10.09 -9.61
CA GLY A 167 2.30 10.46 -9.02
C GLY A 167 1.09 9.73 -9.60
N TYR A 168 1.02 9.58 -10.92
CA TYR A 168 -0.13 8.95 -11.57
C TYR A 168 0.12 8.44 -12.99
N GLN A 169 1.02 9.07 -13.74
CA GLN A 169 1.07 8.93 -15.20
C GLN A 169 1.60 7.56 -15.64
N ALA A 170 2.70 7.09 -15.04
CA ALA A 170 3.30 5.82 -15.43
C ALA A 170 2.36 4.63 -15.17
N HIS A 171 1.61 4.67 -14.06
CA HIS A 171 0.61 3.63 -13.74
C HIS A 171 -0.59 3.64 -14.70
N ASN A 172 -1.00 4.83 -15.16
CA ASN A 172 -2.05 4.95 -16.17
C ASN A 172 -1.61 4.36 -17.52
N GLU A 173 -0.39 4.71 -17.94
CA GLU A 173 0.20 4.22 -19.17
C GLU A 173 0.45 2.70 -19.12
N LEU A 174 0.96 2.20 -17.98
CA LEU A 174 1.13 0.77 -17.71
C LEU A 174 -0.17 0.00 -17.90
N ALA A 175 -1.27 0.44 -17.28
CA ALA A 175 -2.54 -0.27 -17.42
C ALA A 175 -3.15 -0.13 -18.81
N THR A 176 -3.04 1.05 -19.41
CA THR A 176 -3.61 1.32 -20.74
C THR A 176 -2.92 0.47 -21.80
N LEU A 177 -1.58 0.47 -21.82
CA LEU A 177 -0.78 -0.39 -22.70
C LEU A 177 -0.99 -1.87 -22.38
N GLY A 178 -0.99 -2.24 -21.10
CA GLY A 178 -1.10 -3.62 -20.66
C GLY A 178 -2.43 -4.27 -21.03
N LYS A 179 -3.55 -3.56 -20.89
CA LYS A 179 -4.87 -4.04 -21.33
C LYS A 179 -4.92 -4.29 -22.84
N GLU A 180 -4.39 -3.37 -23.64
CA GLU A 180 -4.40 -3.52 -25.11
C GLU A 180 -3.43 -4.60 -25.58
N PHE A 181 -2.23 -4.65 -25.01
CA PHE A 181 -1.27 -5.72 -25.23
C PHE A 181 -1.89 -7.08 -24.90
N THR A 182 -2.58 -7.21 -23.76
CA THR A 182 -3.26 -8.45 -23.34
C THR A 182 -4.31 -8.89 -24.36
N LYS A 183 -5.15 -7.98 -24.84
CA LYS A 183 -6.17 -8.27 -25.86
C LYS A 183 -5.56 -8.84 -27.12
N LYS A 184 -4.49 -8.20 -27.63
CA LYS A 184 -3.83 -8.62 -28.87
C LYS A 184 -3.04 -9.92 -28.68
N PHE A 185 -2.31 -10.05 -27.58
CA PHE A 185 -1.47 -11.22 -27.29
C PHE A 185 -2.27 -12.52 -27.28
N TYR A 186 -3.50 -12.50 -26.74
CA TYR A 186 -4.39 -13.65 -26.72
C TYR A 186 -5.48 -13.64 -27.80
N SER A 187 -5.46 -12.67 -28.72
CA SER A 187 -6.49 -12.51 -29.75
C SER A 187 -7.92 -12.51 -29.19
N VAL A 188 -8.11 -11.81 -28.06
CA VAL A 188 -9.39 -11.70 -27.36
C VAL A 188 -10.40 -10.99 -28.27
N ALA A 189 -11.58 -11.58 -28.44
CA ALA A 189 -12.58 -11.05 -29.35
C ALA A 189 -13.07 -9.67 -28.89
N ALA A 190 -13.47 -8.81 -29.83
CA ALA A 190 -13.85 -7.43 -29.53
C ALA A 190 -15.08 -7.29 -28.61
N ASP A 191 -15.92 -8.32 -28.53
CA ASP A 191 -17.08 -8.43 -27.64
C ASP A 191 -16.75 -9.06 -26.28
N GLN A 192 -15.53 -9.57 -26.10
CA GLN A 192 -15.05 -10.11 -24.84
C GLN A 192 -14.37 -9.02 -24.00
N LYS A 193 -14.70 -9.01 -22.71
CA LYS A 193 -14.12 -8.09 -21.74
C LYS A 193 -12.77 -8.62 -21.25
N ILE A 194 -11.77 -7.73 -21.18
CA ILE A 194 -10.62 -7.91 -20.30
C ILE A 194 -10.95 -7.22 -18.99
N TYR A 195 -11.06 -8.00 -17.92
CA TYR A 195 -11.19 -7.46 -16.57
C TYR A 195 -9.86 -6.86 -16.13
N SER A 196 -9.89 -5.68 -15.54
CA SER A 196 -8.71 -4.93 -15.13
C SER A 196 -8.66 -4.79 -13.61
N TYR A 197 -7.54 -5.18 -13.00
CA TYR A 197 -7.37 -5.16 -11.57
C TYR A 197 -6.09 -4.44 -11.14
N TYR A 198 -6.09 -3.95 -9.89
CA TYR A 198 -4.93 -3.34 -9.26
C TYR A 198 -4.63 -3.99 -7.90
N GLN A 199 -3.35 -4.21 -7.59
CA GLN A 199 -2.90 -4.57 -6.24
C GLN A 199 -1.67 -3.77 -5.80
N GLY A 200 -1.73 -3.15 -4.62
CA GLY A 200 -0.58 -2.45 -4.05
C GLY A 200 -0.80 -2.04 -2.59
N CYS A 201 0.29 -1.79 -1.87
CA CYS A 201 0.26 -1.33 -0.48
C CYS A 201 1.25 -0.18 -0.24
N SER A 202 1.04 0.66 0.78
CA SER A 202 1.93 1.79 1.09
C SER A 202 1.88 2.87 0.00
N GLU A 203 3.02 3.21 -0.59
CA GLU A 203 3.11 3.98 -1.84
C GLU A 203 2.27 3.32 -2.95
N GLY A 204 2.36 2.00 -3.11
CA GLY A 204 1.47 1.25 -4.00
C GLY A 204 -0.01 1.40 -3.65
N GLY A 205 -0.35 1.66 -2.39
CA GLY A 205 -1.72 2.00 -2.00
C GLY A 205 -2.11 3.40 -2.46
N ARG A 206 -1.21 4.39 -2.30
CA ARG A 206 -1.41 5.76 -2.81
C ARG A 206 -1.56 5.75 -4.34
N GLU A 207 -0.69 5.04 -5.05
CA GLU A 207 -0.76 4.87 -6.50
C GLU A 207 -2.12 4.30 -6.95
N GLY A 208 -2.61 3.25 -6.28
CA GLY A 208 -3.93 2.68 -6.55
C GLY A 208 -5.06 3.68 -6.36
N TRP A 209 -5.02 4.47 -5.28
CA TRP A 209 -5.98 5.56 -5.05
C TRP A 209 -5.83 6.71 -6.04
N SER A 210 -4.62 6.99 -6.51
CA SER A 210 -4.37 7.97 -7.57
C SER A 210 -5.09 7.55 -8.85
N GLN A 211 -5.01 6.26 -9.22
CA GLN A 211 -5.75 5.73 -10.36
C GLN A 211 -7.27 5.77 -10.12
N ALA A 212 -7.76 5.33 -8.96
CA ALA A 212 -9.19 5.32 -8.65
C ALA A 212 -9.83 6.72 -8.70
N GLN A 213 -9.11 7.75 -8.25
CA GLN A 213 -9.59 9.13 -8.21
C GLN A 213 -9.50 9.84 -9.57
N ARG A 214 -8.54 9.48 -10.43
CA ARG A 214 -8.24 10.19 -11.69
C ARG A 214 -8.74 9.49 -12.94
N PHE A 215 -8.76 8.16 -12.92
CA PHE A 215 -9.00 7.29 -14.07
C PHE A 215 -10.01 6.21 -13.67
N ALA A 216 -11.21 6.65 -13.33
CA ALA A 216 -12.23 5.81 -12.71
C ALA A 216 -12.72 4.63 -13.58
N ASP A 217 -12.41 4.63 -14.87
CA ASP A 217 -12.73 3.57 -15.84
C ASP A 217 -11.54 2.61 -16.09
N GLN A 218 -10.41 2.81 -15.42
CA GLN A 218 -9.19 2.05 -15.69
C GLN A 218 -9.21 0.64 -15.11
N PHE A 219 -9.87 0.44 -13.97
CA PHE A 219 -9.90 -0.80 -13.20
C PHE A 219 -11.32 -1.17 -12.78
N ASP A 220 -11.65 -2.46 -12.92
CA ASP A 220 -12.89 -3.05 -12.42
C ASP A 220 -12.79 -3.40 -10.94
N GLY A 221 -11.60 -3.73 -10.44
CA GLY A 221 -11.37 -4.08 -9.04
C GLY A 221 -10.01 -3.62 -8.52
N LEU A 222 -9.97 -3.07 -7.30
CA LEU A 222 -8.74 -2.61 -6.66
C LEU A 222 -8.59 -3.24 -5.27
N ALA A 223 -7.45 -3.92 -5.04
CA ALA A 223 -7.02 -4.39 -3.73
C ALA A 223 -5.92 -3.46 -3.21
N ILE A 224 -6.27 -2.57 -2.28
CA ILE A 224 -5.39 -1.49 -1.81
C ILE A 224 -5.07 -1.66 -0.33
N GLY A 225 -3.79 -1.70 0.01
CA GLY A 225 -3.28 -1.77 1.37
C GLY A 225 -2.71 -0.44 1.87
N ALA A 226 -2.94 -0.12 3.14
CA ALA A 226 -2.26 0.93 3.91
C ALA A 226 -1.78 2.12 3.06
N PRO A 227 -2.68 2.86 2.38
CA PRO A 227 -2.29 3.85 1.40
C PRO A 227 -1.65 5.09 2.03
N ALA A 228 -0.57 5.59 1.43
CA ALA A 228 0.07 6.86 1.77
C ALA A 228 -0.74 8.07 1.30
N PHE A 229 -1.99 8.17 1.78
CA PHE A 229 -2.86 9.32 1.55
C PHE A 229 -2.24 10.61 2.06
N ARG A 230 -2.71 11.73 1.50
CA ARG A 230 -2.28 13.07 1.91
C ARG A 230 -0.76 13.16 1.94
N TYR A 231 -0.12 12.84 0.82
CA TYR A 231 1.32 12.52 0.77
C TYR A 231 2.19 13.54 1.51
N GLY A 232 1.96 14.84 1.28
CA GLY A 232 2.67 15.91 1.99
C GLY A 232 2.47 15.93 3.52
N GLN A 233 1.31 15.52 4.01
CA GLN A 233 1.02 15.33 5.43
C GLN A 233 1.69 14.06 5.95
N GLN A 234 1.45 12.92 5.29
CA GLN A 234 1.97 11.62 5.71
C GLN A 234 3.50 11.62 5.77
N GLN A 235 4.18 12.13 4.74
CA GLN A 235 5.63 12.17 4.72
C GLN A 235 6.21 13.02 5.85
N VAL A 236 5.63 14.20 6.13
CA VAL A 236 6.08 15.03 7.26
C VAL A 236 5.73 14.39 8.61
N ASN A 237 4.67 13.58 8.69
CA ASN A 237 4.27 12.93 9.93
C ASN A 237 5.35 11.98 10.49
N HIS A 238 6.20 11.42 9.63
CA HIS A 238 7.37 10.64 10.05
C HIS A 238 8.36 11.43 10.94
N LEU A 239 8.31 12.77 10.94
CA LEU A 239 9.12 13.61 11.83
C LEU A 239 8.45 13.94 13.16
N THR A 240 7.21 13.52 13.38
CA THR A 240 6.44 13.86 14.60
C THR A 240 7.16 13.39 15.86
N ALA A 241 7.59 12.12 15.91
CA ALA A 241 8.36 11.59 17.04
C ALA A 241 9.67 12.33 17.24
N ASN A 242 10.44 12.57 16.17
CA ASN A 242 11.73 13.24 16.26
C ASN A 242 11.61 14.68 16.80
N VAL A 243 10.57 15.42 16.39
CA VAL A 243 10.31 16.75 16.95
C VAL A 243 9.90 16.66 18.42
N MET A 244 9.13 15.65 18.82
CA MET A 244 8.76 15.42 20.23
C MET A 244 9.98 15.10 21.11
N GLU A 245 10.88 14.24 20.63
CA GLU A 245 12.16 13.88 21.27
C GLU A 245 13.07 15.09 21.42
N GLN A 246 13.28 15.83 20.31
CA GLN A 246 14.11 17.04 20.27
C GLN A 246 13.59 18.12 21.23
N THR A 247 12.27 18.32 21.27
CA THR A 247 11.63 19.32 22.15
C THR A 247 11.82 18.98 23.63
N ARG A 248 11.79 17.68 23.97
CA ARG A 248 11.99 17.18 25.34
C ARG A 248 13.46 17.03 25.70
N ASN A 249 14.36 17.10 24.71
CA ASN A 249 15.76 16.70 24.85
C ASN A 249 15.89 15.30 25.47
N TYR A 250 15.05 14.38 24.99
CA TYR A 250 14.99 13.01 25.48
C TYR A 250 14.86 12.06 24.28
N PHE A 251 15.85 11.18 24.14
CA PHE A 251 15.99 10.22 23.05
C PHE A 251 15.89 8.82 23.66
N PRO A 252 14.69 8.21 23.66
CA PRO A 252 14.47 6.96 24.37
C PRO A 252 15.31 5.81 23.77
N PRO A 253 16.00 5.00 24.59
CA PRO A 253 16.58 3.74 24.15
C PRO A 253 15.49 2.82 23.58
N SER A 254 15.81 2.12 22.49
CA SER A 254 14.84 1.22 21.83
C SER A 254 14.26 0.13 22.74
N CYS A 255 15.03 -0.37 23.71
CA CYS A 255 14.57 -1.37 24.67
C CYS A 255 13.55 -0.80 25.67
N GLU A 256 13.62 0.50 25.97
CA GLU A 256 12.65 1.17 26.82
C GLU A 256 11.30 1.28 26.12
N LEU A 257 11.31 1.68 24.84
CA LEU A 257 10.12 1.70 23.99
C LEU A 257 9.54 0.29 23.78
N GLU A 258 10.38 -0.72 23.54
CA GLU A 258 9.98 -2.12 23.42
C GLU A 258 9.29 -2.63 24.71
N LYS A 259 9.77 -2.20 25.88
CA LYS A 259 9.13 -2.51 27.15
C LYS A 259 7.73 -1.90 27.26
N ILE A 260 7.56 -0.65 26.87
CA ILE A 260 6.24 0.03 26.86
C ILE A 260 5.30 -0.66 25.86
N LEU A 261 5.79 -1.01 24.67
CA LEU A 261 5.02 -1.73 23.65
C LEU A 261 4.51 -3.07 24.19
N ASN A 262 5.39 -3.90 24.75
CA ASN A 262 5.03 -5.21 25.30
C ASN A 262 4.00 -5.11 26.43
N MET A 263 4.13 -4.09 27.29
CA MET A 263 3.14 -3.83 28.33
C MET A 263 1.80 -3.37 27.77
N THR A 264 1.82 -2.56 26.72
CA THR A 264 0.60 -2.11 26.02
C THR A 264 -0.12 -3.29 25.40
N ILE A 265 0.59 -4.17 24.68
CA ILE A 265 0.04 -5.41 24.11
C ILE A 265 -0.58 -6.28 25.20
N ALA A 266 0.16 -6.58 26.27
CA ALA A 266 -0.34 -7.43 27.34
C ALA A 266 -1.56 -6.86 28.08
N ALA A 267 -1.65 -5.53 28.22
CA ALA A 267 -2.78 -4.88 28.87
C ALA A 267 -4.02 -4.77 27.97
N CYS A 268 -3.82 -4.67 26.66
CA CYS A 268 -4.89 -4.40 25.70
C CYS A 268 -5.38 -5.62 24.94
N ASP A 269 -4.61 -6.71 24.88
CA ASP A 269 -4.98 -8.00 24.29
C ASP A 269 -6.34 -8.50 24.82
N PRO A 270 -6.62 -8.55 26.15
CA PRO A 270 -7.91 -9.03 26.67
C PRO A 270 -9.15 -8.20 26.31
N LEU A 271 -9.00 -7.01 25.74
CA LEU A 271 -10.12 -6.06 25.57
C LEU A 271 -11.11 -6.49 24.49
N ASP A 272 -10.72 -7.37 23.59
CA ASP A 272 -11.61 -7.96 22.60
C ASP A 272 -12.34 -9.23 23.11
N GLY A 273 -12.09 -9.65 24.36
CA GLY A 273 -12.68 -10.86 24.94
C GLY A 273 -11.88 -12.15 24.69
N LYS A 274 -10.68 -12.03 24.10
CA LYS A 274 -9.73 -13.12 23.89
C LYS A 274 -8.34 -12.69 24.40
N THR A 275 -7.47 -13.64 24.72
CA THR A 275 -6.08 -13.36 25.12
C THR A 275 -5.17 -14.25 24.30
N ASP A 276 -4.68 -13.72 23.19
CA ASP A 276 -3.87 -14.44 22.21
C ASP A 276 -2.64 -13.64 21.72
N GLY A 277 -2.33 -12.55 22.43
CA GLY A 277 -1.21 -11.66 22.15
C GLY A 277 -1.49 -10.67 21.02
N VAL A 278 -2.76 -10.42 20.70
CA VAL A 278 -3.17 -9.49 19.63
C VAL A 278 -4.09 -8.41 20.18
N ILE A 279 -3.83 -7.16 19.83
CA ILE A 279 -4.74 -6.05 20.11
C ILE A 279 -5.74 -5.94 18.95
N ALA A 280 -6.90 -6.57 19.07
CA ALA A 280 -7.98 -6.42 18.07
C ALA A 280 -8.92 -5.25 18.32
N ARG A 281 -8.82 -4.63 19.50
CA ARG A 281 -9.62 -3.47 19.92
C ARG A 281 -8.73 -2.32 20.41
N SER A 282 -7.89 -1.78 19.52
CA SER A 282 -7.04 -0.61 19.86
C SER A 282 -7.86 0.62 20.25
N ASP A 283 -9.10 0.71 19.76
CA ASP A 283 -10.11 1.69 20.16
C ASP A 283 -10.47 1.62 21.65
N LEU A 284 -10.57 0.41 22.21
CA LEU A 284 -10.77 0.24 23.65
C LEU A 284 -9.48 0.53 24.41
N CYS A 285 -8.34 0.07 23.88
CA CYS A 285 -7.02 0.28 24.48
C CYS A 285 -6.73 1.77 24.75
N LYS A 286 -7.04 2.65 23.79
CA LYS A 286 -6.90 4.11 23.92
C LYS A 286 -7.61 4.69 25.15
N ASN A 287 -8.73 4.08 25.55
CA ASN A 287 -9.57 4.57 26.63
C ASN A 287 -9.24 3.93 27.99
N THR A 288 -8.56 2.78 28.00
CA THR A 288 -8.34 1.97 29.21
C THR A 288 -6.90 1.90 29.67
N PHE A 289 -5.92 2.05 28.77
CA PHE A 289 -4.52 1.90 29.12
C PHE A 289 -3.89 3.23 29.56
N ASP A 290 -3.44 3.29 30.82
CA ASP A 290 -2.68 4.42 31.35
C ASP A 290 -1.18 4.14 31.23
N PHE A 291 -0.50 4.86 30.33
CA PHE A 291 0.94 4.74 30.11
C PHE A 291 1.79 5.02 31.36
N ASN A 292 1.27 5.76 32.36
CA ASN A 292 1.99 5.97 33.62
C ASN A 292 2.22 4.67 34.40
N THR A 293 1.41 3.63 34.16
CA THR A 293 1.59 2.31 34.77
C THR A 293 2.87 1.61 34.31
N THR A 294 3.48 2.07 33.22
CA THR A 294 4.75 1.58 32.71
C THR A 294 5.96 2.15 33.47
N ILE A 295 5.81 3.28 34.16
CA ILE A 295 6.92 3.96 34.84
C ILE A 295 7.55 3.06 35.91
N GLY A 296 8.88 3.01 35.93
CA GLY A 296 9.66 2.20 36.87
C GLY A 296 9.78 0.71 36.50
N GLN A 297 9.14 0.27 35.41
CA GLN A 297 9.19 -1.13 34.99
C GLN A 297 10.55 -1.47 34.38
N ALA A 298 11.18 -2.52 34.90
CA ALA A 298 12.51 -2.92 34.47
C ALA A 298 12.51 -3.52 33.06
N TYR A 299 13.57 -3.23 32.31
CA TYR A 299 13.86 -3.81 31.00
C TYR A 299 15.33 -4.21 30.87
N SER A 300 15.60 -5.19 30.00
CA SER A 300 16.94 -5.63 29.63
C SER A 300 16.92 -6.23 28.23
N CYS A 301 17.74 -5.72 27.32
CA CYS A 301 17.87 -6.20 25.95
C CYS A 301 19.33 -6.43 25.59
N ALA A 302 19.58 -7.48 24.80
CA ALA A 302 20.90 -7.71 24.19
C ALA A 302 21.21 -6.65 23.13
N ALA A 303 22.49 -6.52 22.78
CA ALA A 303 22.91 -5.71 21.65
C ALA A 303 22.28 -6.23 20.34
N LYS A 304 21.87 -5.31 19.47
CA LYS A 304 21.29 -5.59 18.16
C LYS A 304 22.19 -5.00 17.08
N ALA A 305 22.46 -5.79 16.03
CA ALA A 305 23.18 -5.30 14.85
C ALA A 305 22.28 -4.37 14.03
N ALA A 306 22.88 -3.49 13.24
CA ALA A 306 22.14 -2.70 12.26
C ALA A 306 21.45 -3.62 11.23
N SER A 307 20.27 -3.23 10.78
CA SER A 307 19.55 -3.88 9.68
C SER A 307 19.45 -2.92 8.50
N THR A 308 19.76 -3.41 7.31
CA THR A 308 19.70 -2.67 6.04
C THR A 308 18.82 -3.38 5.01
N GLY A 309 17.87 -4.20 5.46
CA GLY A 309 16.95 -4.93 4.57
C GLY A 309 15.89 -4.03 3.92
N PRO A 310 15.07 -4.56 2.99
CA PRO A 310 14.03 -3.83 2.25
C PRO A 310 12.84 -3.32 3.11
N GLY A 311 12.97 -3.31 4.44
CA GLY A 311 12.06 -2.65 5.38
C GLY A 311 12.66 -1.35 5.91
N PHE A 312 12.17 -0.86 7.06
CA PHE A 312 12.77 0.30 7.72
C PHE A 312 14.16 -0.07 8.27
N PRO A 313 15.25 0.57 7.80
CA PRO A 313 16.58 0.27 8.30
C PRO A 313 16.65 0.65 9.79
N THR A 314 17.10 -0.29 10.62
CA THR A 314 17.27 -0.04 12.06
C THR A 314 18.74 0.14 12.38
N PRO A 315 19.13 1.22 13.08
CA PRO A 315 20.50 1.40 13.56
C PRO A 315 20.94 0.25 14.48
N ALA A 316 22.26 0.02 14.56
CA ALA A 316 22.81 -0.85 15.59
C ALA A 316 22.55 -0.25 16.97
N SER A 317 22.37 -1.10 17.98
CA SER A 317 22.22 -0.67 19.36
C SER A 317 23.00 -1.55 20.33
N PRO A 318 23.62 -0.99 21.39
CA PRO A 318 24.31 -1.76 22.41
C PRO A 318 23.33 -2.57 23.27
N ALA A 319 23.86 -3.36 24.20
CA ALA A 319 23.03 -3.96 25.24
C ALA A 319 22.46 -2.84 26.13
N GLN A 320 21.18 -2.95 26.48
CA GLN A 320 20.43 -1.93 27.21
C GLN A 320 19.84 -2.54 28.47
N ASN A 321 19.87 -1.81 29.58
CA ASN A 321 19.14 -2.15 30.79
C ASN A 321 18.71 -0.87 31.51
N GLY A 322 17.61 -0.94 32.26
CA GLY A 322 17.08 0.22 32.95
C GLY A 322 15.66 0.00 33.42
N THR A 323 14.99 1.11 33.73
CA THR A 323 13.57 1.16 34.06
C THR A 323 12.91 2.21 33.18
N VAL A 324 11.68 1.97 32.76
CA VAL A 324 10.90 2.96 32.02
C VAL A 324 10.80 4.26 32.80
N THR A 325 11.16 5.35 32.16
CA THR A 325 11.19 6.72 32.68
C THR A 325 9.82 7.40 32.53
N THR A 326 9.63 8.47 33.29
CA THR A 326 8.45 9.34 33.15
C THR A 326 8.43 9.99 31.76
N GLU A 327 9.60 10.35 31.24
CA GLU A 327 9.79 10.97 29.95
C GLU A 327 9.37 10.03 28.80
N ALA A 328 9.74 8.74 28.85
CA ALA A 328 9.29 7.76 27.86
C ALA A 328 7.78 7.55 27.90
N ALA A 329 7.20 7.35 29.10
CA ALA A 329 5.75 7.17 29.24
C ALA A 329 4.97 8.37 28.70
N THR A 330 5.46 9.59 28.95
CA THR A 330 4.87 10.84 28.45
C THR A 330 5.03 10.97 26.93
N LEU A 331 6.23 10.70 26.40
CA LEU A 331 6.51 10.73 24.97
C LEU A 331 5.58 9.78 24.20
N VAL A 332 5.44 8.52 24.66
CA VAL A 332 4.57 7.52 24.03
C VAL A 332 3.10 7.94 24.09
N LYS A 333 2.64 8.46 25.23
CA LYS A 333 1.27 8.96 25.37
C LYS A 333 0.99 10.08 24.36
N ASP A 334 1.88 11.06 24.25
CA ASP A 334 1.70 12.19 23.34
C ASP A 334 1.87 11.79 21.87
N TYR A 335 2.74 10.82 21.60
CA TYR A 335 2.87 10.19 20.29
C TYR A 335 1.52 9.59 19.85
N TYR A 336 0.90 8.73 20.65
CA TYR A 336 -0.41 8.15 20.27
C TYR A 336 -1.57 9.17 20.22
N ASP A 337 -1.50 10.26 20.97
CA ASP A 337 -2.48 11.36 20.85
C ASP A 337 -2.32 12.13 19.53
N GLY A 338 -1.15 12.10 18.92
CA GLY A 338 -0.87 12.69 17.62
C GLY A 338 -0.47 14.15 17.64
N LEU A 339 -0.17 14.67 16.45
CA LEU A 339 0.47 15.98 16.31
C LEU A 339 -0.53 17.10 16.54
N HIS A 340 -0.27 17.93 17.56
CA HIS A 340 -1.01 19.15 17.85
C HIS A 340 -0.10 20.37 17.71
N ASP A 341 -0.65 21.46 17.18
CA ASP A 341 0.07 22.72 17.03
C ASP A 341 0.16 23.52 18.34
N SER A 342 0.85 24.67 18.34
CA SER A 342 1.02 25.47 19.56
C SER A 342 -0.27 26.05 20.15
N THR A 343 -1.38 25.99 19.41
CA THR A 343 -2.70 26.41 19.88
C THR A 343 -3.55 25.24 20.41
N GLY A 344 -3.00 24.02 20.38
CA GLY A 344 -3.67 22.79 20.80
C GLY A 344 -4.60 22.21 19.75
N LYS A 345 -4.53 22.69 18.50
CA LYS A 345 -5.33 22.17 17.39
C LYS A 345 -4.66 20.95 16.78
N ARG A 346 -5.45 19.99 16.33
CA ARG A 346 -4.94 18.75 15.75
C ARG A 346 -4.47 18.99 14.32
N VAL A 347 -3.19 18.70 14.09
CA VAL A 347 -2.53 18.80 12.79
C VAL A 347 -2.72 17.51 12.02
N TYR A 348 -2.33 16.37 12.60
CA TYR A 348 -2.43 15.09 11.93
C TYR A 348 -2.60 13.92 12.91
N LEU A 349 -2.85 12.75 12.33
CA LEU A 349 -3.07 11.49 13.04
C LEU A 349 -1.74 10.87 13.46
N ASN A 350 -1.82 9.91 14.38
CA ASN A 350 -0.70 9.04 14.65
C ASN A 350 -1.15 7.60 14.85
N TYR A 351 -0.18 6.71 15.09
CA TYR A 351 -0.37 5.27 15.11
C TYR A 351 -1.29 4.77 16.22
N GLN A 352 -1.79 3.54 16.09
CA GLN A 352 -2.65 2.95 17.12
C GLN A 352 -1.81 2.33 18.24
N PRO A 353 -2.37 2.22 19.46
CA PRO A 353 -1.74 1.42 20.50
C PRO A 353 -1.41 0.00 20.01
N GLY A 354 -0.17 -0.43 20.26
CA GLY A 354 0.36 -1.69 19.77
C GLY A 354 1.16 -1.60 18.47
N SER A 355 1.17 -0.45 17.79
CA SER A 355 2.13 -0.16 16.72
C SER A 355 3.53 -0.02 17.32
N ALA A 356 4.53 -0.52 16.59
CA ALA A 356 5.93 -0.27 16.90
C ALA A 356 6.27 1.23 16.78
N PHE A 357 7.37 1.64 17.40
CA PHE A 357 7.80 3.04 17.45
C PHE A 357 8.87 3.35 16.39
N SER A 358 8.65 2.93 15.15
CA SER A 358 9.66 2.99 14.09
C SER A 358 10.20 4.41 13.87
N ASP A 359 9.32 5.42 13.83
CA ASP A 359 9.70 6.84 13.71
C ASP A 359 10.37 7.44 14.96
N ALA A 360 10.25 6.80 16.13
CA ALA A 360 10.89 7.22 17.38
C ALA A 360 12.17 6.41 17.68
N THR A 361 12.71 5.71 16.67
CA THR A 361 13.93 4.93 16.85
C THR A 361 15.13 5.87 16.92
N ALA A 362 15.61 6.15 18.13
CA ALA A 362 16.82 6.93 18.36
C ALA A 362 18.08 6.23 17.78
N SER A 363 19.08 7.03 17.40
CA SER A 363 20.39 6.53 16.98
C SER A 363 21.35 6.48 18.17
N PHE A 364 22.19 5.44 18.23
CA PHE A 364 23.24 5.34 19.25
C PHE A 364 24.60 5.76 18.67
N ASP A 365 25.23 6.76 19.29
CA ASP A 365 26.59 7.18 18.96
C ASP A 365 27.59 6.42 19.84
N GLU A 366 28.36 5.52 19.23
CA GLU A 366 29.38 4.72 19.91
C GLU A 366 30.57 5.56 20.43
N ALA A 367 30.90 6.68 19.80
CA ALA A 367 32.02 7.52 20.22
C ALA A 367 31.69 8.31 21.50
N THR A 368 30.45 8.80 21.61
CA THR A 368 29.98 9.54 22.78
C THR A 368 29.24 8.68 23.80
N GLN A 369 28.86 7.45 23.43
CA GLN A 369 28.04 6.52 24.21
C GLN A 369 26.68 7.15 24.60
N THR A 370 26.06 7.86 23.67
CA THR A 370 24.79 8.56 23.88
C THR A 370 23.77 8.26 22.81
N TRP A 371 22.49 8.29 23.20
CA TRP A 371 21.37 8.29 22.25
C TRP A 371 21.15 9.69 21.69
N GLY A 372 20.84 9.76 20.40
CA GLY A 372 20.54 11.00 19.69
C GLY A 372 19.44 10.80 18.66
N LEU A 373 19.08 11.89 18.00
CA LEU A 373 18.09 11.88 16.94
C LEU A 373 18.48 10.97 15.78
N SER A 374 17.48 10.34 15.17
CA SER A 374 17.57 9.73 13.85
C SER A 374 16.53 10.39 12.95
N ILE A 375 16.96 11.36 12.14
CA ILE A 375 16.09 12.16 11.26
C ILE A 375 16.27 11.82 9.77
N SER A 376 17.01 10.75 9.47
CA SER A 376 17.11 10.18 8.13
C SER A 376 15.88 9.32 7.82
N GLY A 377 15.56 9.17 6.54
CA GLY A 377 14.40 8.39 6.07
C GLY A 377 13.30 9.27 5.47
N LEU A 378 12.11 8.70 5.31
CA LEU A 378 11.03 9.28 4.52
C LEU A 378 10.67 10.72 4.91
N GLY A 379 10.62 11.03 6.22
CA GLY A 379 10.27 12.37 6.69
C GLY A 379 11.36 13.43 6.49
N GLY A 380 12.60 13.12 6.91
CA GLY A 380 13.73 14.05 6.74
C GLY A 380 14.05 14.29 5.27
N GLU A 381 14.09 13.22 4.48
CA GLU A 381 14.29 13.30 3.04
C GLU A 381 13.15 14.06 2.35
N TRP A 382 11.89 13.83 2.75
CA TRP A 382 10.75 14.59 2.23
C TRP A 382 10.97 16.11 2.33
N VAL A 383 11.32 16.58 3.52
CA VAL A 383 11.52 18.01 3.75
C VAL A 383 12.79 18.51 3.06
N ALA A 384 13.91 17.79 3.16
CA ALA A 384 15.19 18.25 2.62
C ALA A 384 15.18 18.24 1.08
N ARG A 385 14.79 17.13 0.46
CA ARG A 385 14.83 16.95 -0.99
C ARG A 385 13.63 17.57 -1.68
N TYR A 386 12.42 17.27 -1.23
CA TYR A 386 11.21 17.60 -2.00
C TYR A 386 10.65 18.98 -1.68
N LEU A 387 10.72 19.40 -0.41
CA LEU A 387 10.30 20.75 -0.03
C LEU A 387 11.41 21.79 -0.25
N GLN A 388 12.63 21.53 0.23
CA GLN A 388 13.76 22.47 0.21
C GLN A 388 14.67 22.36 -1.02
N LEU A 389 14.49 21.35 -1.88
CA LEU A 389 15.28 21.13 -3.10
C LEU A 389 16.80 20.94 -2.84
N ARG A 390 17.13 20.25 -1.75
CA ARG A 390 18.50 19.87 -1.41
C ARG A 390 18.76 18.44 -1.82
N ASP A 391 19.86 18.19 -2.53
CA ASP A 391 20.24 16.83 -2.94
C ASP A 391 20.85 16.04 -1.77
N THR A 392 19.98 15.64 -0.84
CA THR A 392 20.33 14.92 0.39
C THR A 392 19.11 14.17 0.93
N SER A 393 19.34 13.13 1.71
CA SER A 393 18.31 12.35 2.41
C SER A 393 18.12 12.75 3.88
N ASP A 394 18.76 13.85 4.32
CA ASP A 394 18.76 14.29 5.71
C ASP A 394 18.57 15.82 5.82
N LEU A 395 17.79 16.26 6.82
CA LEU A 395 17.64 17.67 7.18
C LEU A 395 18.88 18.27 7.84
N GLY A 396 19.71 17.43 8.47
CA GLY A 396 20.94 17.75 9.20
C GLY A 396 20.70 18.24 10.62
N THR A 397 19.56 18.88 10.92
CA THR A 397 19.17 19.29 12.28
C THR A 397 17.67 19.59 12.37
N LEU A 398 17.09 19.38 13.56
CA LEU A 398 15.74 19.86 13.94
C LEU A 398 15.78 21.07 14.88
N ALA A 399 16.91 21.78 14.97
CA ALA A 399 17.00 23.00 15.78
C ALA A 399 15.94 24.02 15.33
N ASN A 400 15.12 24.47 16.28
CA ASN A 400 13.98 25.39 16.08
C ASN A 400 12.83 24.84 15.22
N VAL A 401 12.79 23.53 14.95
CA VAL A 401 11.63 22.88 14.33
C VAL A 401 10.61 22.54 15.41
N THR A 402 9.38 23.01 15.24
CA THR A 402 8.27 22.76 16.18
C THR A 402 7.13 22.02 15.49
N ALA A 403 6.08 21.66 16.24
CA ALA A 403 4.85 21.13 15.67
C ALA A 403 4.20 22.11 14.67
N ASP A 404 4.32 23.43 14.89
CA ASP A 404 3.88 24.45 13.93
C ASP A 404 4.70 24.38 12.63
N THR A 405 6.02 24.17 12.74
CA THR A 405 6.88 23.99 11.57
C THR A 405 6.47 22.75 10.76
N LEU A 406 6.17 21.64 11.44
CA LEU A 406 5.67 20.43 10.77
C LEU A 406 4.33 20.71 10.07
N ARG A 407 3.35 21.34 10.74
CA ARG A 407 2.08 21.77 10.13
C ARG A 407 2.31 22.61 8.87
N ASP A 408 3.23 23.56 8.92
CA ASP A 408 3.51 24.46 7.81
C ASP A 408 4.20 23.72 6.63
N TRP A 409 5.08 22.75 6.91
CA TRP A 409 5.63 21.86 5.89
C TRP A 409 4.57 20.94 5.28
N MET A 410 3.64 20.42 6.07
CA MET A 410 2.50 19.65 5.58
C MET A 410 1.64 20.49 4.61
N LEU A 411 1.32 21.73 4.98
CA LEU A 411 0.61 22.67 4.12
C LEU A 411 1.38 23.00 2.84
N TYR A 412 2.68 23.19 2.95
CA TYR A 412 3.51 23.47 1.77
C TYR A 412 3.56 22.28 0.81
N GLY A 413 3.75 21.06 1.33
CA GLY A 413 3.71 19.83 0.53
C GLY A 413 2.34 19.56 -0.09
N MET A 414 1.25 19.83 0.66
CA MET A 414 -0.12 19.77 0.13
C MET A 414 -0.30 20.67 -1.08
N ASN A 415 0.10 21.93 -1.00
CA ASN A 415 -0.08 22.89 -2.09
C ASN A 415 0.89 22.64 -3.26
N LYS A 416 2.14 22.29 -2.97
CA LYS A 416 3.18 22.09 -4.00
C LYS A 416 2.89 20.89 -4.90
N TYR A 417 2.30 19.83 -4.36
CA TYR A 417 2.05 18.57 -5.05
C TYR A 417 0.56 18.23 -5.18
N ALA A 418 -0.32 19.23 -5.10
CA ALA A 418 -1.77 19.07 -5.12
C ALA A 418 -2.27 18.33 -6.38
N ASP A 419 -1.63 18.56 -7.52
CA ASP A 419 -2.00 18.00 -8.82
C ASP A 419 -1.37 16.64 -9.11
N SER A 420 -0.44 16.17 -8.28
CA SER A 420 0.44 15.04 -8.59
C SER A 420 0.40 13.95 -7.52
N LEU A 421 0.93 14.23 -6.33
CA LEU A 421 1.12 13.22 -5.27
C LEU A 421 -0.06 13.14 -4.30
N GLN A 422 -0.86 14.21 -4.19
CA GLN A 422 -2.00 14.25 -3.28
C GLN A 422 -3.15 13.39 -3.81
N THR A 423 -3.58 12.42 -2.98
CA THR A 423 -4.69 11.50 -3.26
C THR A 423 -5.86 11.72 -2.30
N THR A 424 -6.37 12.95 -2.30
CA THR A 424 -7.34 13.44 -1.30
C THR A 424 -8.73 13.70 -1.89
N HIS A 425 -9.04 13.20 -3.09
CA HIS A 425 -10.35 13.39 -3.71
C HIS A 425 -11.34 12.32 -3.21
N PRO A 426 -12.39 12.68 -2.46
CA PRO A 426 -13.31 11.72 -1.86
C PRO A 426 -14.54 11.40 -2.75
N ASP A 427 -14.73 12.10 -3.87
CA ASP A 427 -15.79 11.77 -4.83
C ASP A 427 -15.33 10.61 -5.72
N LEU A 428 -15.90 9.43 -5.49
CA LEU A 428 -15.64 8.20 -6.25
C LEU A 428 -16.81 7.81 -7.15
N SER A 429 -17.67 8.77 -7.52
CA SER A 429 -18.87 8.51 -8.35
C SER A 429 -18.52 7.82 -9.68
N GLY A 430 -17.34 8.11 -10.26
CA GLY A 430 -16.86 7.42 -11.46
C GLY A 430 -16.68 5.91 -11.25
N ILE A 431 -16.05 5.50 -10.14
CA ILE A 431 -15.84 4.08 -9.81
C ILE A 431 -17.19 3.42 -9.54
N GLN A 432 -18.03 4.05 -8.70
CA GLN A 432 -19.34 3.51 -8.35
C GLN A 432 -20.21 3.29 -9.59
N SER A 433 -20.33 4.30 -10.46
CA SER A 433 -21.15 4.23 -11.67
C SER A 433 -20.58 3.31 -12.75
N GLY A 434 -19.25 3.14 -12.79
CA GLY A 434 -18.56 2.16 -13.63
C GLY A 434 -18.70 0.71 -13.14
N GLY A 435 -19.27 0.51 -11.94
CA GLY A 435 -19.41 -0.81 -11.30
C GLY A 435 -18.13 -1.32 -10.64
N GLY A 436 -17.09 -0.48 -10.55
CA GLY A 436 -15.79 -0.86 -9.99
C GLY A 436 -15.87 -1.13 -8.49
N LYS A 437 -15.03 -2.06 -7.99
CA LYS A 437 -15.00 -2.48 -6.59
C LYS A 437 -13.65 -2.18 -5.94
N ILE A 438 -13.66 -1.62 -4.73
CA ILE A 438 -12.48 -1.31 -3.95
C ILE A 438 -12.51 -2.12 -2.66
N LEU A 439 -11.52 -2.98 -2.52
CA LEU A 439 -11.19 -3.68 -1.28
C LEU A 439 -9.98 -3.00 -0.65
N HIS A 440 -10.20 -2.28 0.44
CA HIS A 440 -9.17 -1.54 1.15
C HIS A 440 -8.85 -2.23 2.47
N ILE A 441 -7.58 -2.51 2.72
CA ILE A 441 -7.11 -3.09 3.97
C ILE A 441 -6.03 -2.24 4.62
N HIS A 442 -5.92 -2.27 5.94
CA HIS A 442 -4.87 -1.56 6.67
C HIS A 442 -4.51 -2.29 7.96
N GLY A 443 -3.22 -2.57 8.19
CA GLY A 443 -2.71 -3.02 9.49
C GLY A 443 -3.16 -2.09 10.60
N GLU A 444 -3.90 -2.60 11.59
CA GLU A 444 -4.38 -1.72 12.66
C GLU A 444 -3.21 -1.16 13.48
N GLN A 445 -2.15 -1.95 13.64
CA GLN A 445 -0.90 -1.58 14.29
C GLN A 445 0.22 -1.28 13.28
N ASP A 446 -0.14 -0.74 12.12
CA ASP A 446 0.80 -0.13 11.19
C ASP A 446 1.61 0.96 11.91
N ASP A 447 2.93 0.90 11.76
CA ASP A 447 3.94 1.72 12.42
C ASP A 447 4.62 2.70 11.44
N SER A 448 4.11 2.78 10.21
CA SER A 448 4.59 3.64 9.13
C SER A 448 3.49 4.58 8.63
N ILE A 449 2.28 4.07 8.44
CA ILE A 449 1.12 4.87 8.04
C ILE A 449 0.03 4.65 9.08
N PRO A 450 -0.50 5.70 9.73
CA PRO A 450 -1.56 5.51 10.71
C PRO A 450 -2.82 4.88 10.11
N ALA A 451 -3.33 3.78 10.68
CA ALA A 451 -4.60 3.16 10.24
C ALA A 451 -5.79 4.15 10.21
N ALA A 452 -5.78 5.11 11.14
CA ALA A 452 -6.76 6.18 11.19
C ALA A 452 -6.78 7.03 9.91
N SER A 453 -5.68 7.09 9.16
CA SER A 453 -5.56 7.79 7.88
C SER A 453 -6.53 7.21 6.85
N SER A 454 -6.69 5.89 6.86
CA SER A 454 -7.61 5.17 5.98
C SER A 454 -9.06 5.28 6.42
N VAL A 455 -9.33 5.23 7.72
CA VAL A 455 -10.67 5.46 8.26
C VAL A 455 -11.12 6.89 7.93
N HIS A 456 -10.27 7.90 8.15
CA HIS A 456 -10.59 9.29 7.83
C HIS A 456 -10.94 9.50 6.34
N TYR A 457 -10.21 8.86 5.44
CA TYR A 457 -10.53 8.94 4.00
C TYR A 457 -11.83 8.19 3.65
N TYR A 458 -12.05 6.98 4.19
CA TYR A 458 -13.30 6.23 4.01
C TYR A 458 -14.53 7.05 4.45
N GLU A 459 -14.45 7.69 5.62
CA GLU A 459 -15.51 8.55 6.14
C GLU A 459 -15.67 9.85 5.34
N SER A 460 -14.58 10.38 4.77
CA SER A 460 -14.62 11.51 3.84
C SER A 460 -15.37 11.14 2.55
N VAL A 461 -15.10 9.97 1.96
CA VAL A 461 -15.85 9.45 0.81
C VAL A 461 -17.33 9.30 1.16
N ARG A 462 -17.65 8.61 2.27
CA ARG A 462 -19.03 8.38 2.72
C ARG A 462 -19.80 9.69 2.88
N SER A 463 -19.20 10.68 3.55
CA SER A 463 -19.86 11.96 3.82
C SER A 463 -20.01 12.86 2.59
N ILE A 464 -19.05 12.82 1.66
CA ILE A 464 -19.09 13.65 0.44
C ILE A 464 -20.00 13.05 -0.63
N MET A 465 -19.97 11.74 -0.85
CA MET A 465 -20.79 11.08 -1.87
C MET A 465 -22.26 10.95 -1.45
N PHE A 466 -22.53 10.83 -0.15
CA PHE A 466 -23.89 10.59 0.39
C PHE A 466 -24.32 11.67 1.37
N PRO A 467 -24.34 12.96 0.96
CA PRO A 467 -24.70 14.05 1.85
C PRO A 467 -26.17 13.93 2.28
N GLY A 468 -26.41 14.07 3.59
CA GLY A 468 -27.76 14.04 4.16
C GLY A 468 -28.32 12.64 4.47
N GLN A 469 -27.62 11.56 4.07
CA GLN A 469 -27.96 10.20 4.49
C GLN A 469 -27.48 9.93 5.92
N GLY A 470 -28.20 9.07 6.64
CA GLY A 470 -27.76 8.59 7.95
C GLY A 470 -26.52 7.70 7.84
N PHE A 471 -25.82 7.46 8.97
CA PHE A 471 -24.60 6.65 8.99
C PHE A 471 -24.82 5.23 8.42
N ASN A 472 -25.90 4.56 8.80
CA ASN A 472 -26.22 3.22 8.30
C ASN A 472 -26.60 3.20 6.80
N GLU A 473 -27.34 4.21 6.33
CA GLU A 473 -27.77 4.30 4.94
C GLU A 473 -26.58 4.58 4.01
N SER A 474 -25.76 5.57 4.38
CA SER A 474 -24.53 5.88 3.65
C SER A 474 -23.49 4.75 3.73
N GLY A 475 -23.41 4.03 4.85
CA GLY A 475 -22.59 2.82 4.97
C GLY A 475 -23.06 1.70 4.03
N ALA A 476 -24.37 1.48 3.93
CA ALA A 476 -24.92 0.51 2.98
C ALA A 476 -24.66 0.91 1.52
N ALA A 477 -24.71 2.21 1.19
CA ALA A 477 -24.37 2.71 -0.14
C ALA A 477 -22.87 2.56 -0.47
N MET A 478 -21.99 2.80 0.51
CA MET A 478 -20.56 2.53 0.38
C MET A 478 -20.29 1.05 0.13
N ASP A 479 -21.00 0.15 0.84
CA ASP A 479 -20.83 -1.30 0.77
C ASP A 479 -21.06 -1.92 -0.61
N GLU A 480 -21.72 -1.19 -1.52
CA GLU A 480 -21.94 -1.61 -2.90
C GLU A 480 -20.66 -1.59 -3.74
N PHE A 481 -19.67 -0.79 -3.37
CA PHE A 481 -18.46 -0.59 -4.19
C PHE A 481 -17.16 -0.38 -3.41
N TYR A 482 -17.19 0.08 -2.16
CA TYR A 482 -15.98 0.37 -1.38
C TYR A 482 -16.08 -0.19 0.05
N ARG A 483 -15.22 -1.17 0.37
CA ARG A 483 -15.15 -1.79 1.70
C ARG A 483 -13.75 -1.63 2.31
N LEU A 484 -13.71 -1.23 3.57
CA LEU A 484 -12.49 -1.13 4.38
C LEU A 484 -12.46 -2.25 5.43
N TYR A 485 -11.28 -2.86 5.61
CA TYR A 485 -10.99 -3.82 6.68
C TYR A 485 -9.73 -3.38 7.42
N LEU A 486 -9.85 -3.22 8.73
CA LEU A 486 -8.67 -3.09 9.58
C LEU A 486 -8.18 -4.51 9.92
N VAL A 487 -6.86 -4.69 9.97
CA VAL A 487 -6.20 -5.96 10.30
C VAL A 487 -5.67 -5.85 11.73
N PRO A 488 -6.44 -6.24 12.76
CA PRO A 488 -5.96 -6.49 14.10
C PRO A 488 -4.62 -7.22 14.18
N GLY A 489 -3.68 -6.65 14.93
CA GLY A 489 -2.31 -7.15 15.03
C GLY A 489 -1.50 -7.03 13.75
N GLY A 490 -2.04 -6.54 12.64
CA GLY A 490 -1.30 -6.33 11.39
C GLY A 490 -0.40 -5.10 11.49
N ALA A 491 0.82 -5.20 10.97
CA ALA A 491 1.76 -4.09 10.83
C ALA A 491 1.64 -3.45 9.44
N HIS A 492 2.64 -2.66 9.04
CA HIS A 492 2.68 -2.06 7.71
C HIS A 492 2.73 -3.11 6.60
N CYS A 493 1.63 -3.24 5.85
CA CYS A 493 1.49 -4.12 4.68
C CYS A 493 1.72 -5.63 4.92
N GLY A 494 1.70 -6.11 6.17
CA GLY A 494 1.98 -7.50 6.49
C GLY A 494 1.76 -7.85 7.97
N ALA A 495 2.02 -9.11 8.31
CA ALA A 495 1.94 -9.59 9.68
C ALA A 495 2.94 -8.86 10.62
N ASN A 496 2.58 -8.72 11.90
CA ASN A 496 3.42 -8.08 12.91
C ASN A 496 4.15 -9.12 13.76
N SER A 497 5.47 -9.01 13.83
CA SER A 497 6.29 -9.91 14.68
C SER A 497 6.05 -9.71 16.17
N ASN A 498 5.57 -8.54 16.61
CA ASN A 498 5.20 -8.28 18.00
C ASN A 498 3.83 -8.87 18.37
N GLN A 499 3.00 -9.21 17.37
CA GLN A 499 1.65 -9.74 17.56
C GLN A 499 1.40 -10.88 16.56
N PRO A 500 2.15 -11.99 16.67
CA PRO A 500 2.19 -13.05 15.64
C PRO A 500 0.84 -13.76 15.42
N GLY A 501 -0.11 -13.62 16.36
CA GLY A 501 -1.47 -14.12 16.21
C GLY A 501 -2.32 -13.34 15.19
N GLY A 502 -1.92 -12.12 14.82
CA GLY A 502 -2.70 -11.20 13.98
C GLY A 502 -2.72 -11.55 12.50
N GLY A 503 -1.63 -12.10 11.94
CA GLY A 503 -1.55 -12.51 10.53
C GLY A 503 -1.77 -11.41 9.50
N TRP A 504 -2.09 -11.81 8.27
CA TRP A 504 -2.43 -10.91 7.15
C TRP A 504 -3.35 -11.59 6.10
N PRO A 505 -4.33 -10.87 5.49
CA PRO A 505 -5.25 -11.43 4.51
C PRO A 505 -4.61 -11.60 3.13
N GLN A 506 -4.01 -12.76 2.87
CA GLN A 506 -3.24 -13.03 1.64
C GLN A 506 -4.06 -13.10 0.35
N THR A 507 -5.40 -13.20 0.40
CA THR A 507 -6.24 -13.45 -0.78
C THR A 507 -7.08 -12.25 -1.23
N THR A 508 -6.69 -11.03 -0.88
CA THR A 508 -7.45 -9.79 -1.17
C THR A 508 -7.75 -9.59 -2.65
N LEU A 509 -6.77 -9.81 -3.55
CA LEU A 509 -7.02 -9.71 -4.99
C LEU A 509 -8.02 -10.76 -5.49
N GLN A 510 -7.90 -12.00 -5.03
CA GLN A 510 -8.86 -13.05 -5.37
C GLN A 510 -10.28 -12.69 -4.88
N THR A 511 -10.39 -12.10 -3.69
CA THR A 511 -11.68 -11.65 -3.15
C THR A 511 -12.29 -10.51 -3.96
N VAL A 512 -11.52 -9.50 -4.39
CA VAL A 512 -12.08 -8.42 -5.24
C VAL A 512 -12.45 -8.93 -6.63
N ILE A 513 -11.72 -9.90 -7.19
CA ILE A 513 -12.09 -10.60 -8.42
C ILE A 513 -13.45 -11.28 -8.28
N GLU A 514 -13.68 -12.00 -7.19
CA GLU A 514 -14.97 -12.66 -6.93
C GLU A 514 -16.10 -11.66 -6.74
N TRP A 515 -15.84 -10.53 -6.11
CA TRP A 515 -16.83 -9.47 -5.99
C TRP A 515 -17.18 -8.88 -7.36
N VAL A 516 -16.19 -8.58 -8.20
CA VAL A 516 -16.40 -8.00 -9.54
C VAL A 516 -17.10 -8.97 -10.48
N GLU A 517 -16.63 -10.21 -10.56
CA GLU A 517 -17.05 -11.16 -11.61
C GLU A 517 -18.26 -12.01 -11.20
N LYS A 518 -18.52 -12.15 -9.90
CA LYS A 518 -19.58 -13.04 -9.38
C LYS A 518 -20.57 -12.32 -8.46
N ASP A 519 -20.42 -11.00 -8.28
CA ASP A 519 -21.20 -10.20 -7.32
C ASP A 519 -21.11 -10.74 -5.88
N ALA A 520 -20.00 -11.41 -5.55
CA ALA A 520 -19.77 -12.06 -4.26
C ALA A 520 -19.07 -11.10 -3.28
N ALA A 521 -19.81 -10.09 -2.84
CA ALA A 521 -19.25 -9.05 -1.97
C ALA A 521 -18.89 -9.60 -0.57
N PRO A 522 -17.62 -9.47 -0.09
CA PRO A 522 -17.17 -10.13 1.15
C PRO A 522 -17.80 -9.52 2.40
N ALA A 523 -18.58 -10.27 3.19
CA ALA A 523 -19.07 -9.77 4.48
C ALA A 523 -17.93 -9.64 5.51
N THR A 524 -17.02 -10.61 5.47
CA THR A 524 -15.77 -10.68 6.23
C THR A 524 -14.63 -11.02 5.27
N LEU A 525 -13.37 -10.87 5.71
CA LEU A 525 -12.21 -11.36 4.96
C LEU A 525 -11.51 -12.48 5.72
N ASN A 526 -11.06 -13.49 4.99
CA ASN A 526 -10.19 -14.53 5.55
C ASN A 526 -8.82 -13.94 5.86
N ASN A 527 -8.25 -14.38 6.97
CA ASN A 527 -6.96 -13.95 7.47
C ASN A 527 -6.10 -15.16 7.86
N THR A 528 -4.78 -15.00 7.80
CA THR A 528 -3.84 -16.07 8.15
C THR A 528 -3.52 -16.13 9.65
N GLY A 529 -4.02 -15.18 10.43
CA GLY A 529 -3.75 -15.08 11.87
C GLY A 529 -4.35 -16.25 12.64
N VAL A 530 -3.53 -16.92 13.48
CA VAL A 530 -4.01 -17.98 14.38
C VAL A 530 -4.87 -17.43 15.52
N GLY A 531 -4.67 -16.16 15.88
CA GLY A 531 -5.50 -15.43 16.82
C GLY A 531 -6.77 -14.91 16.15
N ILE A 532 -6.66 -14.46 14.90
CA ILE A 532 -7.74 -13.79 14.19
C ILE A 532 -7.76 -14.33 12.76
N ASP A 533 -8.61 -15.31 12.48
CA ASP A 533 -8.72 -15.92 11.14
C ASP A 533 -9.73 -15.21 10.24
N THR A 534 -10.49 -14.27 10.80
CA THR A 534 -11.59 -13.56 10.13
C THR A 534 -11.55 -12.08 10.47
N LEU A 535 -11.58 -11.21 9.45
CA LEU A 535 -11.61 -9.75 9.61
C LEU A 535 -13.02 -9.19 9.47
N CYS A 536 -13.35 -8.26 10.36
CA CYS A 536 -14.59 -7.50 10.30
C CYS A 536 -14.46 -6.33 9.32
N ARG A 537 -15.51 -6.14 8.54
CA ARG A 537 -15.66 -4.96 7.69
C ARG A 537 -15.91 -3.73 8.55
N TRP A 538 -15.15 -2.66 8.34
CA TRP A 538 -15.39 -1.36 8.98
C TRP A 538 -16.84 -0.91 8.73
N PRO A 539 -17.57 -0.41 9.75
CA PRO A 539 -17.10 -0.05 11.09
C PRO A 539 -17.26 -1.14 12.15
N MET A 540 -17.61 -2.37 11.75
CA MET A 540 -17.71 -3.47 12.71
C MET A 540 -16.32 -3.85 13.21
N ARG A 541 -16.26 -4.23 14.49
CA ARG A 541 -15.02 -4.56 15.19
C ARG A 541 -15.12 -5.98 15.77
N PRO A 542 -14.00 -6.71 15.87
CA PRO A 542 -14.04 -8.06 16.39
C PRO A 542 -14.31 -8.07 17.90
N LEU A 543 -15.13 -9.02 18.35
CA LEU A 543 -15.37 -9.30 19.76
C LEU A 543 -15.54 -10.80 19.95
N TRP A 544 -14.87 -11.35 20.96
CA TRP A 544 -15.03 -12.71 21.39
C TRP A 544 -15.86 -12.82 22.67
N SER A 545 -16.66 -13.86 22.73
CA SER A 545 -17.42 -14.26 23.92
C SER A 545 -17.13 -15.72 24.27
N ASN A 546 -17.64 -16.18 25.42
CA ASN A 546 -17.44 -17.53 25.94
C ASN A 546 -15.95 -17.90 26.06
N ASP A 547 -15.18 -17.05 26.75
CA ASP A 547 -13.74 -17.22 26.99
C ASP A 547 -12.93 -17.38 25.70
N GLY A 548 -13.18 -16.52 24.69
CA GLY A 548 -12.46 -16.52 23.43
C GLY A 548 -12.98 -17.51 22.37
N ALA A 549 -14.06 -18.25 22.65
CA ALA A 549 -14.53 -19.35 21.79
C ALA A 549 -15.52 -18.94 20.69
N SER A 550 -16.22 -17.80 20.84
CA SER A 550 -17.25 -17.36 19.90
C SER A 550 -16.91 -15.98 19.35
N PHE A 551 -16.75 -15.85 18.04
CA PHE A 551 -16.37 -14.62 17.34
C PHE A 551 -17.58 -13.92 16.74
N ASP A 552 -17.70 -12.61 16.98
CA ASP A 552 -18.70 -11.74 16.37
C ASP A 552 -18.06 -10.45 15.86
N CYS A 553 -18.59 -9.93 14.74
CA CYS A 553 -18.32 -8.57 14.30
C CYS A 553 -19.38 -7.63 14.86
N VAL A 554 -18.99 -6.79 15.81
CA VAL A 554 -19.90 -5.94 16.59
C VAL A 554 -19.80 -4.47 16.22
N TYR A 555 -20.93 -3.77 16.30
CA TYR A 555 -20.99 -2.32 16.24
C TYR A 555 -20.85 -1.73 17.63
N ASP A 556 -20.04 -0.67 17.77
CA ASP A 556 -19.89 0.08 19.00
C ASP A 556 -19.68 1.57 18.67
N GLN A 557 -20.58 2.43 19.12
CA GLN A 557 -20.51 3.87 18.82
C GLN A 557 -19.27 4.52 19.44
N ALA A 558 -18.92 4.15 20.67
CA ALA A 558 -17.74 4.72 21.34
C ALA A 558 -16.45 4.30 20.63
N SER A 559 -16.44 3.08 20.08
CA SER A 559 -15.38 2.62 19.18
C SER A 559 -15.26 3.55 17.98
N ILE A 560 -16.34 3.74 17.22
CA ILE A 560 -16.35 4.59 16.03
C ILE A 560 -15.89 6.01 16.34
N ASP A 561 -16.39 6.60 17.42
CA ASP A 561 -16.04 7.96 17.83
C ASP A 561 -14.53 8.11 18.09
N SER A 562 -13.85 7.05 18.55
CA SER A 562 -12.39 7.03 18.78
C SER A 562 -11.54 7.05 17.49
N TRP A 563 -12.18 6.84 16.33
CA TRP A 563 -11.57 6.87 15.00
C TRP A 563 -11.98 8.10 14.19
N MET A 564 -12.85 8.95 14.71
CA MET A 564 -13.32 10.17 14.03
C MET A 564 -12.43 11.35 14.41
N TYR A 565 -11.72 11.89 13.44
CA TYR A 565 -10.77 12.98 13.65
C TYR A 565 -11.15 14.24 12.88
N THR A 566 -10.76 15.39 13.43
CA THR A 566 -10.83 16.68 12.75
C THR A 566 -9.43 17.27 12.67
N PHE A 567 -9.03 17.76 11.50
CA PHE A 567 -7.75 18.44 11.29
C PHE A 567 -7.93 19.96 11.33
N ASP A 568 -8.30 20.48 12.49
CA ASP A 568 -8.71 21.87 12.71
C ASP A 568 -7.54 22.88 12.76
N ALA A 569 -6.30 22.38 12.70
CA ALA A 569 -5.11 23.19 12.47
C ALA A 569 -5.03 23.74 11.02
N PHE A 570 -5.69 23.08 10.06
CA PHE A 570 -5.75 23.54 8.67
C PHE A 570 -7.03 24.33 8.39
N LYS A 571 -6.92 25.38 7.57
CA LYS A 571 -8.08 26.18 7.14
C LYS A 571 -8.88 25.53 6.02
N MET A 572 -8.21 24.72 5.20
CA MET A 572 -8.84 23.95 4.12
C MET A 572 -9.16 22.55 4.63
N PRO A 573 -10.27 21.94 4.19
CA PRO A 573 -10.55 20.55 4.47
C PRO A 573 -9.39 19.66 4.01
N VAL A 574 -9.03 18.71 4.86
CA VAL A 574 -8.04 17.68 4.57
C VAL A 574 -8.78 16.36 4.67
N TYR A 575 -9.13 15.79 3.51
CA TYR A 575 -9.88 14.55 3.35
C TYR A 575 -8.97 13.33 3.36
#